data_AF-A0A7S2MLD7-F1
#
_entry.id   AF-A0A7S2MLD7-F1
#
_cell.length_a   1.000
_cell.length_b   1.000
_cell.length_c   1.000
_cell.angle_alpha   90.00
_cell.angle_beta   90.00
_cell.angle_gamma   90.00
#
_symmetry.space_group_name_H-M   'P 1'
#
loop_
_entity.id
_entity.type
_entity.pdbx_description
1 polymer ?
#
loop_
_entity_poly.entity_id
_entity_poly.type
_entity_poly.pdbx_seq_one_letter_code
_entity_poly.pdbx_strand_id
1 'polypeptide(L)'
;LEIYGVYKEGDFTPKGGYLYICIVTNLSQCWALYCLAFFYYATKNELGPIRPVGKFLSVKAVVFFTWWQSFMIAIVSQMGLIPSYMDKDGKTELSSEDVAKALQDYLICIEMFIGAIVHTFVFP
;
A
#
# COMPACT_ATOMS: atom_id res chain seq x y z
N LEU A 1 20.84 -4.22 -2.19
CA LEU A 1 20.90 -3.02 -3.07
C LEU A 1 21.20 -1.76 -2.26
N GLU A 2 20.79 -1.66 -0.98
CA GLU A 2 21.20 -0.59 -0.06
C GLU A 2 22.73 -0.49 0.14
N ILE A 3 23.42 -1.64 0.24
CA ILE A 3 24.88 -1.68 0.47
C ILE A 3 25.70 -1.09 -0.69
N TYR A 4 25.12 -0.98 -1.89
CA TYR A 4 25.79 -0.44 -3.09
C TYR A 4 25.47 1.04 -3.38
N GLY A 5 24.65 1.72 -2.56
CA GLY A 5 24.31 3.14 -2.75
C GLY A 5 23.46 3.44 -4.00
N VAL A 6 22.89 2.42 -4.65
CA VAL A 6 22.05 2.55 -5.87
C VAL A 6 20.56 2.55 -5.52
N TYR A 7 20.22 2.40 -4.24
CA TYR A 7 18.86 2.55 -3.74
C TYR A 7 18.68 3.99 -3.26
N LYS A 8 18.16 4.84 -4.14
CA LYS A 8 17.60 6.13 -3.74
C LYS A 8 16.09 6.02 -3.80
N GLU A 9 15.46 6.11 -2.65
CA GLU A 9 14.02 6.33 -2.56
C GLU A 9 13.72 7.63 -3.34
N GLY A 10 12.77 7.59 -4.28
CA GLY A 10 12.44 8.74 -5.13
C GLY A 10 13.30 8.96 -6.40
N ASP A 11 14.27 8.11 -6.75
CA ASP A 11 15.05 8.31 -8.00
C ASP A 11 14.52 7.40 -9.13
N PHE A 12 13.67 7.94 -10.01
CA PHE A 12 13.13 7.23 -11.20
C PHE A 12 14.10 7.20 -12.39
N THR A 13 15.40 7.21 -12.14
CA THR A 13 16.36 6.92 -13.21
C THR A 13 16.12 5.47 -13.70
N PRO A 14 15.92 5.20 -15.00
CA PRO A 14 15.69 3.84 -15.54
C PRO A 14 16.87 2.87 -15.35
N LYS A 15 17.95 3.31 -14.69
CA LYS A 15 19.08 2.50 -14.21
C LYS A 15 18.95 2.07 -12.74
N GLY A 16 18.02 2.63 -11.97
CA GLY A 16 17.76 2.29 -10.57
C GLY A 16 16.72 1.17 -10.47
N GLY A 17 16.99 0.16 -9.63
CA GLY A 17 16.12 -1.02 -9.49
C GLY A 17 14.71 -0.71 -8.97
N TYR A 18 14.48 0.46 -8.40
CA TYR A 18 13.22 0.85 -7.77
C TYR A 18 12.02 0.81 -8.73
N LEU A 19 12.13 1.39 -9.93
CA LEU A 19 11.04 1.39 -10.93
C LEU A 19 10.69 -0.05 -11.35
N TYR A 20 11.70 -0.89 -11.61
CA TYR A 20 11.51 -2.27 -12.05
C TYR A 20 10.82 -3.10 -10.96
N ILE A 21 11.29 -2.97 -9.71
CA ILE A 21 10.67 -3.62 -8.55
C ILE A 21 9.22 -3.13 -8.39
N CYS A 22 8.97 -1.83 -8.57
CA CYS A 22 7.64 -1.24 -8.47
C CYS A 22 6.67 -1.82 -9.52
N ILE A 23 7.10 -1.95 -10.78
CA ILE A 23 6.26 -2.51 -11.86
C ILE A 23 6.00 -4.00 -11.64
N VAL A 24 7.02 -4.78 -11.32
CA VAL A 24 6.88 -6.23 -11.10
C VAL A 24 5.99 -6.52 -9.89
N THR A 25 6.17 -5.77 -8.80
CA THR A 25 5.30 -5.91 -7.62
C THR A 25 3.87 -5.49 -7.95
N ASN A 26 3.66 -4.46 -8.77
CA ASN A 26 2.33 -4.06 -9.24
C ASN A 26 1.60 -5.18 -9.98
N LEU A 27 2.25 -5.76 -10.98
CA LEU A 27 1.69 -6.85 -11.77
C LEU A 27 1.38 -8.08 -10.90
N SER A 28 2.28 -8.43 -9.98
CA SER A 28 2.07 -9.53 -9.04
C SER A 28 0.86 -9.30 -8.14
N GLN A 29 0.65 -8.06 -7.67
CA GLN A 29 -0.46 -7.72 -6.80
C GLN A 29 -1.80 -7.68 -7.56
N CYS A 30 -1.83 -7.15 -8.79
CA CYS A 30 -2.99 -7.24 -9.67
C CYS A 30 -3.37 -8.69 -9.98
N TRP A 31 -2.38 -9.56 -10.24
CA TRP A 31 -2.62 -10.98 -10.46
C TRP A 31 -3.18 -11.68 -9.22
N ALA A 32 -2.62 -11.38 -8.05
CA ALA A 32 -3.11 -11.92 -6.79
C ALA A 32 -4.57 -11.52 -6.51
N LEU A 33 -4.94 -10.26 -6.78
CA LEU A 33 -6.33 -9.82 -6.68
C LEU A 33 -7.26 -10.55 -7.65
N TYR A 34 -6.81 -10.75 -8.89
CA TYR A 34 -7.61 -11.46 -9.89
C TYR A 34 -7.90 -12.90 -9.45
N CYS A 35 -6.86 -13.63 -9.01
CA CYS A 35 -7.02 -14.98 -8.47
C CYS A 35 -7.94 -15.01 -7.25
N LEU A 36 -7.83 -14.02 -6.37
CA LEU A 36 -8.67 -13.93 -5.18
C LEU A 36 -10.12 -13.64 -5.53
N ALA A 37 -10.39 -12.72 -6.44
CA ALA A 37 -11.75 -12.39 -6.89
C ALA A 37 -12.41 -13.60 -7.57
N PHE A 38 -11.65 -14.32 -8.40
CA PHE A 38 -12.10 -15.56 -9.02
C PHE A 38 -12.41 -16.64 -7.97
N PHE A 39 -11.52 -16.81 -6.99
CA PHE A 39 -11.71 -17.74 -5.89
C PHE A 39 -12.92 -17.39 -5.01
N TYR A 40 -13.14 -16.11 -4.73
CA TYR A 40 -14.34 -15.62 -4.03
C TYR A 40 -15.61 -15.96 -4.83
N TYR A 41 -15.63 -15.69 -6.13
CA TYR A 41 -16.78 -16.00 -6.98
C TYR A 41 -17.10 -17.51 -7.03
N ALA A 42 -16.07 -18.36 -7.06
CA ALA A 42 -16.23 -19.81 -7.05
C ALA A 42 -16.70 -20.34 -5.67
N THR A 43 -16.19 -19.80 -4.57
CA THR A 43 -16.47 -20.31 -3.21
C THR A 43 -17.67 -19.65 -2.53
N LYS A 44 -18.19 -18.51 -3.04
CA LYS A 44 -19.33 -17.79 -2.42
C LYS A 44 -20.57 -18.66 -2.20
N ASN A 45 -20.82 -19.63 -3.09
CA ASN A 45 -22.02 -20.48 -3.03
C ASN A 45 -21.83 -21.66 -2.06
N GLU A 46 -20.62 -22.23 -2.00
CA GLU A 46 -20.29 -23.39 -1.16
C GLU A 46 -19.97 -23.01 0.30
N LEU A 47 -19.53 -21.77 0.56
CA LEU A 47 -19.10 -21.30 1.89
C LEU A 47 -20.16 -20.51 2.67
N GLY A 48 -21.43 -20.59 2.27
CA GLY A 48 -22.55 -19.96 2.97
C GLY A 48 -22.56 -20.14 4.50
N PRO A 49 -22.23 -21.33 5.07
CA PRO A 49 -22.38 -21.57 6.51
C PRO A 49 -21.17 -21.20 7.38
N ILE A 50 -19.93 -21.25 6.87
CA ILE A 50 -18.70 -21.16 7.71
C ILE A 50 -17.87 -19.90 7.37
N ARG A 51 -18.09 -19.28 6.19
CA ARG A 51 -17.41 -18.06 5.68
C ARG A 51 -15.88 -17.99 5.94
N PRO A 52 -15.09 -19.08 5.88
CA PRO A 52 -13.65 -19.01 6.20
C PRO A 52 -12.86 -18.17 5.20
N VAL A 53 -13.34 -18.05 3.96
CA VAL A 53 -12.72 -17.22 2.92
C VAL A 53 -12.93 -15.73 3.16
N GLY A 54 -14.05 -15.32 3.76
CA GLY A 54 -14.27 -13.93 4.16
C GLY A 54 -13.29 -13.47 5.25
N LYS A 55 -12.94 -14.37 6.17
CA LYS A 55 -11.95 -14.15 7.24
C LYS A 55 -10.55 -13.89 6.67
N PHE A 56 -10.09 -14.74 5.77
CA PHE A 56 -8.79 -14.58 5.11
C PHE A 56 -8.76 -13.36 4.18
N LEU A 57 -9.85 -13.12 3.45
CA LEU A 57 -9.99 -11.98 2.56
C LEU A 57 -9.92 -10.65 3.31
N SER A 58 -10.55 -10.54 4.47
CA SER A 58 -10.50 -9.30 5.28
C SER A 58 -9.05 -8.86 5.56
N VAL A 59 -8.21 -9.78 6.02
CA VAL A 59 -6.78 -9.51 6.29
C VAL A 59 -6.00 -9.22 5.01
N LYS A 60 -6.22 -10.03 3.95
CA LYS A 60 -5.56 -9.84 2.65
C LYS A 60 -5.91 -8.51 1.98
N ALA A 61 -7.15 -8.04 2.13
CA ALA A 61 -7.63 -6.81 1.54
C ALA A 61 -6.97 -5.57 2.15
N VAL A 62 -6.82 -5.55 3.49
CA VAL A 62 -6.09 -4.48 4.20
C VAL A 62 -4.65 -4.39 3.67
N VAL A 63 -3.91 -5.50 3.68
CA VAL A 63 -2.52 -5.50 3.17
C VAL A 63 -2.43 -5.02 1.71
N PHE A 64 -3.43 -5.33 0.88
CA PHE A 64 -3.50 -4.85 -0.50
C PHE A 64 -3.74 -3.34 -0.59
N PHE A 65 -4.69 -2.79 0.17
CA PHE A 65 -4.98 -1.35 0.16
C PHE A 65 -3.81 -0.53 0.68
N THR A 66 -3.18 -0.96 1.78
CA THR A 66 -1.96 -0.33 2.31
C THR A 66 -0.83 -0.28 1.26
N TRP A 67 -0.65 -1.36 0.51
CA TRP A 67 0.36 -1.40 -0.56
C TRP A 67 0.00 -0.44 -1.71
N TRP A 68 -1.26 -0.37 -2.13
CA TRP A 68 -1.71 0.57 -3.17
C TRP A 68 -1.58 2.03 -2.72
N GLN A 69 -1.87 2.34 -1.46
CA GLN A 69 -1.66 3.67 -0.88
C GLN A 69 -0.18 4.07 -0.96
N SER A 70 0.71 3.16 -0.57
CA SER A 70 2.16 3.37 -0.65
C SER A 70 2.61 3.67 -2.09
N PHE A 71 2.07 2.93 -3.06
CA PHE A 71 2.36 3.12 -4.48
C PHE A 71 1.85 4.47 -5.00
N MET A 72 0.60 4.84 -4.69
CA MET A 72 0.01 6.10 -5.12
C MET A 72 0.75 7.30 -4.51
N ILE A 73 1.12 7.22 -3.23
CA ILE A 73 1.90 8.26 -2.55
C ILE A 73 3.30 8.37 -3.18
N ALA A 74 3.93 7.25 -3.51
CA ALA A 74 5.20 7.25 -4.23
C ALA A 74 5.08 7.88 -5.63
N ILE A 75 3.99 7.65 -6.38
CA ILE A 75 3.78 8.35 -7.65
C ILE A 75 3.60 9.86 -7.43
N VAL A 76 2.80 10.25 -6.42
CA VAL A 76 2.49 11.66 -6.13
C VAL A 76 3.74 12.42 -5.68
N SER A 77 4.62 11.81 -4.87
CA SER A 77 5.91 12.41 -4.48
C SER A 77 6.79 12.66 -5.71
N GLN A 78 6.74 11.74 -6.67
CA GLN A 78 7.55 11.78 -7.87
C GLN A 78 7.02 12.74 -8.95
N MET A 79 5.71 13.02 -8.95
CA MET A 79 5.13 14.08 -9.77
C MET A 79 5.52 15.48 -9.29
N GLY A 80 6.31 15.59 -8.21
CA GLY A 80 6.69 16.88 -7.61
C GLY A 80 5.49 17.60 -6.99
N LEU A 81 4.38 16.89 -6.75
CA LEU A 81 3.14 17.47 -6.25
C LEU A 81 3.18 17.70 -4.73
N ILE A 82 4.18 17.14 -4.04
CA ILE A 82 4.41 17.35 -2.61
C ILE A 82 5.30 18.59 -2.45
N PRO A 83 4.77 19.70 -1.92
CA PRO A 83 5.58 20.88 -1.68
C PRO A 83 6.63 20.55 -0.62
N SER A 84 7.91 20.83 -0.90
CA SER A 84 8.93 20.89 0.14
C SER A 84 8.56 22.05 1.07
N TYR A 85 8.07 21.75 2.27
CA TYR A 85 7.76 22.78 3.25
C TYR A 85 9.04 23.13 4.01
N MET A 86 9.62 24.29 3.69
CA MET A 86 10.63 24.91 4.54
C MET A 86 9.94 25.45 5.79
N ASP A 87 10.26 24.86 6.94
CA ASP A 87 9.79 25.36 8.23
C ASP A 87 10.35 26.78 8.50
N LYS A 88 9.55 27.64 9.15
CA LYS A 88 9.84 29.08 9.34
C LYS A 88 11.07 29.34 10.24
N ASP A 89 11.59 28.30 10.90
CA ASP A 89 12.73 28.36 11.82
C ASP A 89 14.06 27.88 11.22
N GLY A 90 14.10 27.46 9.95
CA GLY A 90 15.34 27.10 9.24
C GLY A 90 16.11 25.90 9.83
N LYS A 91 15.46 25.08 10.65
CA LYS A 91 16.10 23.95 11.38
C LYS A 91 15.61 22.57 10.97
N THR A 92 14.50 22.45 10.25
CA THR A 92 13.93 21.16 9.85
C THR A 92 13.49 21.24 8.39
N GLU A 93 14.29 20.67 7.49
CA GLU A 93 13.84 20.39 6.12
C GLU A 93 12.87 19.21 6.20
N LEU A 94 11.56 19.47 6.25
CA LEU A 94 10.58 18.40 6.08
C LEU A 94 10.65 17.95 4.62
N SER A 95 11.35 16.83 4.40
CA SER A 95 11.50 16.24 3.07
C SER A 95 10.12 15.84 2.54
N SER A 96 9.94 15.88 1.22
CA SER A 96 8.71 15.38 0.57
C SER A 96 8.40 13.93 0.95
N GLU A 97 9.43 13.17 1.33
CA GLU A 97 9.34 11.80 1.83
C GLU A 97 8.73 11.71 3.23
N ASP A 98 8.98 12.68 4.11
CA ASP A 98 8.43 12.68 5.48
C ASP A 98 6.92 12.97 5.45
N VAL A 99 6.51 13.89 4.57
CA VAL A 99 5.09 14.20 4.34
C VAL A 99 4.37 13.00 3.71
N ALA A 100 5.00 12.32 2.75
CA ALA A 100 4.50 11.09 2.16
C ALA A 100 4.31 9.97 3.21
N LYS A 101 5.31 9.75 4.06
CA LYS A 101 5.24 8.78 5.16
C LYS A 101 4.13 9.12 6.16
N ALA A 102 4.04 10.38 6.59
CA ALA A 102 2.99 10.83 7.50
C ALA A 102 1.58 10.63 6.93
N LEU A 103 1.40 10.89 5.62
CA LEU A 103 0.12 10.65 4.94
C LEU A 103 -0.22 9.15 4.87
N GLN A 104 0.77 8.31 4.58
CA GLN A 104 0.60 6.86 4.55
C GLN A 104 0.20 6.32 5.94
N ASP A 105 0.90 6.74 6.99
CA ASP A 105 0.61 6.33 8.36
C ASP A 105 -0.81 6.74 8.80
N TYR A 106 -1.24 7.94 8.40
CA TYR A 106 -2.61 8.41 8.65
C TYR A 106 -3.67 7.54 7.95
N LEU A 107 -3.44 7.16 6.69
CA LEU A 107 -4.35 6.29 5.94
C LEU A 107 -4.39 4.86 6.52
N ILE A 108 -3.25 4.32 6.96
CA ILE A 108 -3.19 3.02 7.63
C ILE A 108 -4.02 3.02 8.90
N CYS A 109 -3.99 4.11 9.70
CA CYS A 109 -4.80 4.23 10.90
C CYS A 109 -6.31 4.10 10.60
N ILE A 110 -6.78 4.76 9.54
CA ILE A 110 -8.18 4.69 9.10
C ILE A 110 -8.51 3.27 8.61
N GLU A 111 -7.60 2.65 7.87
CA GLU A 111 -7.79 1.32 7.31
C GLU A 111 -7.88 0.25 8.40
N MET A 112 -7.03 0.33 9.44
CA MET A 112 -7.10 -0.57 10.58
C MET A 112 -8.39 -0.39 11.39
N PHE A 113 -8.93 0.84 11.48
CA PHE A 113 -10.23 1.08 12.11
C PHE A 113 -11.37 0.38 11.35
N ILE A 114 -11.39 0.50 10.01
CA ILE A 114 -12.35 -0.22 9.16
C ILE A 114 -12.16 -1.73 9.31
N GLY A 115 -10.90 -2.19 9.30
CA GLY A 115 -10.54 -3.60 9.51
C GLY A 115 -11.09 -4.15 10.83
N ALA A 116 -11.03 -3.39 11.92
CA ALA A 116 -11.57 -3.77 13.22
C ALA A 116 -13.10 -3.93 13.20
N ILE A 117 -13.81 -3.02 12.51
CA ILE A 117 -15.27 -3.13 12.33
C ILE A 117 -15.59 -4.39 11.53
N VAL A 118 -14.92 -4.62 10.40
CA VAL A 118 -15.12 -5.80 9.55
C VAL A 118 -14.82 -7.09 10.33
N HIS A 119 -13.76 -7.09 11.16
CA HIS A 119 -13.40 -8.24 11.97
C HIS A 119 -14.51 -8.60 12.96
N THR A 120 -15.17 -7.62 13.57
CA THR A 120 -16.35 -7.83 14.43
C THR A 120 -17.51 -8.52 13.69
N PHE A 121 -17.73 -8.20 12.42
CA PHE A 121 -18.80 -8.83 11.61
C PHE A 121 -18.42 -10.20 11.03
N VAL A 122 -17.13 -10.42 10.80
CA VAL A 122 -16.60 -11.64 10.15
C VAL A 122 -16.22 -12.71 11.18
N PHE A 123 -15.95 -12.31 12.43
CA PHE A 123 -15.71 -13.18 13.59
C PHE A 123 -16.68 -12.85 14.74
N PRO A 124 -18.01 -13.02 14.58
CA PRO A 124 -18.94 -13.00 15.69
C PRO A 124 -18.78 -14.22 16.60
#